data_AF-A0A7W1Z1T8-F1
#
_entry.id   AF-A0A7W1Z1T8-F1
#
_cell.length_a   1.000
_cell.length_b   1.000
_cell.length_c   1.000
_cell.angle_alpha   90.00
_cell.angle_beta   90.00
_cell.angle_gamma   90.00
#
_symmetry.space_group_name_H-M   'P 1'
#
loop_
_entity.id
_entity.type
_entity.pdbx_description
1 polymer ?
#
loop_
_entity_poly.entity_id
_entity_poly.type
_entity_poly.pdbx_seq_one_letter_code
_entity_poly.pdbx_strand_id
1 'polypeptide(L)'
;MPLLFHIAIFALTFGLVAGSGIAAEDVGNTSEVAREEVEEINDTRIAVAIKNRMGRVDPKSFASIEVTVKDGIATLTGTADSLWTQQRATELPQTIRGVRGVIDRISVGPIGTVKDSTLKKDLLSLFLEDSVVERDDIDLDVVGGIVTLKGTVQSRQEKHTAINLAKMVEGIREVRDALTVAGVQDRPDVVLKEEITHRLAFDVWVSSPSLLDVQVKDGHVTLTGQVGSAYEKIRVAELAWVEGVRDVVASNITINWESLDPMVRAQRPPLTDQDIAQAIQQVLAYDRRVAPFGIHVAVKNGTVTLKGNVPFLSIGREAEQNANNTVGVRSVDNLITVQSKVTSKDADIQNRLRTAFSRDSVLENFALGASVKNGAVLLTGTVDSIYERNHAENVSSRIRGVKSLTNQISFSTPEIEKSDWEIQLDIENQVWWSPFLSGQDIVATVEDGKATLSGSVQHIHQRLIAEQQAFEAGASMVINRLRVGKPQASSS
;
A
#
# COMPACT_ATOMS: atom_id res chain seq x y z
N MET A 1 29.88 -32.33 -30.43
CA MET A 1 29.19 -31.07 -30.73
C MET A 1 28.39 -30.66 -29.52
N PRO A 2 28.81 -29.57 -28.85
CA PRO A 2 27.88 -28.59 -28.33
C PRO A 2 28.30 -27.17 -28.76
N LEU A 3 27.35 -26.35 -29.23
CA LEU A 3 27.59 -24.94 -29.50
C LEU A 3 27.40 -24.13 -28.20
N LEU A 4 28.50 -23.53 -27.77
CA LEU A 4 28.55 -22.38 -26.86
C LEU A 4 28.21 -21.11 -27.67
N PHE A 5 27.24 -20.32 -27.24
CA PHE A 5 27.11 -18.92 -27.67
C PHE A 5 27.49 -18.02 -26.50
N HIS A 6 28.60 -17.29 -26.69
CA HIS A 6 29.08 -16.22 -25.82
C HIS A 6 28.22 -14.96 -26.02
N ILE A 7 27.82 -14.34 -24.91
CA ILE A 7 27.22 -13.00 -24.88
C ILE A 7 28.37 -11.99 -24.85
N ALA A 8 28.44 -11.13 -25.86
CA ALA A 8 29.47 -10.09 -25.99
C ALA A 8 29.09 -8.86 -25.14
N ILE A 9 30.02 -8.48 -24.26
CA ILE A 9 30.04 -7.21 -23.52
C ILE A 9 30.65 -6.16 -24.45
N PHE A 10 29.92 -5.09 -24.79
CA PHE A 10 30.49 -3.94 -25.51
C PHE A 10 30.94 -2.88 -24.50
N ALA A 11 32.25 -2.76 -24.33
CA ALA A 11 32.90 -1.64 -23.67
C ALA A 11 33.28 -0.59 -24.73
N LEU A 12 32.78 0.64 -24.60
CA LEU A 12 33.14 1.76 -25.46
C LEU A 12 34.32 2.52 -24.84
N THR A 13 35.51 2.32 -25.39
CA THR A 13 36.72 3.07 -25.08
C THR A 13 36.76 4.38 -25.86
N PHE A 14 36.91 5.52 -25.18
CA PHE A 14 37.21 6.82 -25.79
C PHE A 14 38.67 6.87 -26.27
N GLY A 15 38.88 7.09 -27.56
CA GLY A 15 40.19 7.36 -28.16
C GLY A 15 40.32 8.84 -28.53
N LEU A 16 41.32 9.50 -27.96
CA LEU A 16 41.70 10.90 -28.17
C LEU A 16 42.59 11.01 -29.43
N VAL A 17 42.26 11.88 -30.40
CA VAL A 17 43.20 12.34 -31.43
C VAL A 17 43.02 13.85 -31.64
N ALA A 18 44.13 14.57 -31.56
CA ALA A 18 44.25 16.00 -31.82
C ALA A 18 44.81 16.27 -33.23
N GLY A 19 44.32 17.33 -33.88
CA GLY A 19 45.13 18.21 -34.73
C GLY A 19 44.74 18.43 -36.19
N SER A 20 44.49 19.72 -36.50
CA SER A 20 44.67 20.44 -37.79
C SER A 20 43.41 20.74 -38.62
N GLY A 21 43.12 22.03 -38.82
CA GLY A 21 41.88 22.55 -39.41
C GLY A 21 41.84 22.74 -40.92
N ILE A 22 40.66 23.14 -41.43
CA ILE A 22 40.35 24.22 -42.39
C ILE A 22 38.81 24.30 -42.57
N ALA A 23 38.30 25.53 -42.52
CA ALA A 23 37.00 26.17 -42.79
C ALA A 23 35.74 25.43 -43.36
N ALA A 24 34.62 25.71 -42.66
CA ALA A 24 33.31 26.26 -43.09
C ALA A 24 32.26 25.42 -43.88
N GLU A 25 30.99 25.58 -43.43
CA GLU A 25 29.66 25.18 -43.97
C GLU A 25 29.33 23.67 -43.98
N ASP A 26 28.18 23.16 -43.54
CA ASP A 26 26.82 23.69 -43.42
C ASP A 26 26.10 22.99 -42.24
N VAL A 27 25.32 23.75 -41.46
CA VAL A 27 24.52 23.26 -40.32
C VAL A 27 23.19 22.75 -40.87
N GLY A 28 23.22 21.55 -41.42
CA GLY A 28 22.04 20.82 -41.88
C GLY A 28 21.43 19.94 -40.78
N ASN A 29 20.48 20.52 -40.04
CA ASN A 29 19.36 19.89 -39.34
C ASN A 29 19.32 18.34 -39.30
N THR A 30 19.83 17.75 -38.22
CA THR A 30 19.47 16.39 -37.77
C THR A 30 18.74 16.45 -36.42
N SER A 31 17.76 17.35 -36.31
CA SER A 31 16.72 17.28 -35.29
C SER A 31 15.40 16.89 -35.96
N GLU A 32 15.33 15.65 -36.45
CA GLU A 32 14.06 14.98 -36.73
C GLU A 32 14.31 13.48 -36.88
N VAL A 33 13.41 12.68 -36.31
CA VAL A 33 13.41 11.20 -36.28
C VAL A 33 14.24 10.52 -35.17
N ALA A 34 13.99 10.92 -33.92
CA ALA A 34 13.81 9.96 -32.83
C ALA A 34 12.32 9.98 -32.47
N ARG A 35 11.49 9.37 -33.31
CA ARG A 35 10.10 9.08 -32.93
C ARG A 35 10.17 8.07 -31.79
N GLU A 36 9.56 8.42 -30.67
CA GLU A 36 9.30 7.53 -29.53
C GLU A 36 8.83 6.17 -30.05
N GLU A 37 9.70 5.16 -29.99
CA GLU A 37 9.20 3.80 -29.91
C GLU A 37 8.34 3.77 -28.65
N VAL A 38 7.03 3.56 -28.82
CA VAL A 38 6.14 3.27 -27.70
C VAL A 38 6.76 2.09 -26.99
N GLU A 39 7.37 2.34 -25.84
CA GLU A 39 8.18 1.38 -25.11
C GLU A 39 7.28 0.17 -24.76
N GLU A 40 7.36 -0.90 -25.54
CA GLU A 40 6.42 -2.01 -25.46
C GLU A 40 6.50 -2.67 -24.08
N ILE A 41 5.36 -2.85 -23.43
CA ILE A 41 5.26 -3.58 -22.16
C ILE A 41 5.26 -5.07 -22.49
N ASN A 42 6.37 -5.73 -22.20
CA ASN A 42 6.53 -7.18 -22.33
C ASN A 42 7.02 -7.81 -21.01
N ASP A 43 6.95 -9.12 -20.92
CA ASP A 43 7.28 -9.89 -19.71
C ASP A 43 8.69 -9.60 -19.18
N THR A 44 9.67 -9.46 -20.07
CA THR A 44 11.07 -9.16 -19.69
C THR A 44 11.15 -7.81 -18.98
N ARG A 45 10.50 -6.78 -19.54
CA ARG A 45 10.50 -5.44 -18.95
C ARG A 45 9.69 -5.37 -17.66
N ILE A 46 8.57 -6.11 -17.57
CA ILE A 46 7.80 -6.26 -16.33
C ILE A 46 8.68 -6.91 -15.25
N ALA A 47 9.41 -7.98 -15.57
CA ALA A 47 10.29 -8.66 -14.61
C ALA A 47 11.37 -7.70 -14.07
N VAL A 48 11.99 -6.92 -14.96
CA VAL A 48 12.96 -5.88 -14.57
C VAL A 48 12.32 -4.80 -13.70
N ALA A 49 11.12 -4.32 -14.05
CA ALA A 49 10.40 -3.31 -13.26
C ALA A 49 10.08 -3.82 -11.85
N ILE A 50 9.61 -5.06 -11.71
CA ILE A 50 9.37 -5.70 -10.42
C ILE A 50 10.68 -5.79 -9.62
N LYS A 51 11.76 -6.28 -10.24
CA LYS A 51 13.06 -6.43 -9.58
C LYS A 51 13.63 -5.10 -9.11
N ASN A 52 13.56 -4.07 -9.95
CA ASN A 52 14.01 -2.74 -9.60
C ASN A 52 13.17 -2.15 -8.46
N ARG A 53 11.85 -2.37 -8.45
CA ARG A 53 10.97 -1.92 -7.34
C ARG A 53 11.32 -2.65 -6.04
N MET A 54 11.49 -3.97 -6.06
CA MET A 54 11.90 -4.74 -4.89
C MET A 54 13.24 -4.23 -4.33
N GLY A 55 14.26 -4.08 -5.19
CA GLY A 55 15.58 -3.60 -4.76
C GLY A 55 15.59 -2.18 -4.19
N ARG A 56 14.61 -1.34 -4.56
CA ARG A 56 14.44 0.01 -3.99
C ARG A 56 13.70 0.01 -2.66
N VAL A 57 12.66 -0.80 -2.54
CA VAL A 57 11.79 -0.83 -1.35
C VAL A 57 12.49 -1.49 -0.17
N ASP A 58 13.10 -2.65 -0.40
CA ASP A 58 13.84 -3.38 0.63
C ASP A 58 14.87 -4.32 0.00
N PRO A 59 16.08 -3.81 -0.33
CA PRO A 59 17.09 -4.58 -1.02
C PRO A 59 17.56 -5.80 -0.22
N LYS A 60 17.59 -5.70 1.11
CA LYS A 60 18.07 -6.78 1.99
C LYS A 60 17.05 -7.91 2.05
N SER A 61 15.80 -7.59 2.36
CA SER A 61 14.75 -8.60 2.56
C SER A 61 14.35 -9.30 1.26
N PHE A 62 14.51 -8.64 0.12
CA PHE A 62 14.16 -9.22 -1.19
C PHE A 62 15.33 -9.79 -1.99
N ALA A 63 16.55 -9.77 -1.45
CA ALA A 63 17.76 -10.24 -2.14
C ALA A 63 17.67 -11.71 -2.59
N SER A 64 17.00 -12.56 -1.77
CA SER A 64 16.87 -14.00 -2.03
C SER A 64 15.61 -14.38 -2.80
N ILE A 65 14.78 -13.41 -3.16
CA ILE A 65 13.59 -13.64 -3.96
C ILE A 65 14.00 -13.60 -5.42
N GLU A 66 13.45 -14.45 -6.26
CA GLU A 66 13.60 -14.45 -7.72
C GLU A 66 12.26 -14.11 -8.37
N VAL A 67 12.31 -13.48 -9.54
CA VAL A 67 11.12 -13.04 -10.28
C VAL A 67 11.22 -13.55 -11.70
N THR A 68 10.21 -14.28 -12.14
CA THR A 68 9.99 -14.60 -13.55
C THR A 68 8.61 -14.10 -13.95
N VAL A 69 8.45 -13.68 -15.21
CA VAL A 69 7.16 -13.22 -15.71
C VAL A 69 6.85 -13.99 -16.98
N LYS A 70 5.61 -14.46 -17.09
CA LYS A 70 5.09 -15.08 -18.30
C LYS A 70 3.65 -14.66 -18.50
N ASP A 71 3.33 -14.13 -19.67
CA ASP A 71 2.03 -13.58 -20.02
C ASP A 71 1.55 -12.61 -18.92
N GLY A 72 2.39 -11.68 -18.47
CA GLY A 72 2.12 -10.75 -17.38
C GLY A 72 1.85 -11.38 -16.00
N ILE A 73 2.04 -12.69 -15.82
CA ILE A 73 1.92 -13.37 -14.53
C ILE A 73 3.30 -13.46 -13.90
N ALA A 74 3.52 -12.74 -12.80
CA ALA A 74 4.76 -12.80 -12.05
C ALA A 74 4.77 -14.05 -11.17
N THR A 75 5.81 -14.88 -11.27
CA THR A 75 6.07 -15.98 -10.34
C THR A 75 7.24 -15.59 -9.46
N LEU A 76 7.02 -15.63 -8.15
CA LEU A 76 8.02 -15.33 -7.13
C LEU A 76 8.51 -16.62 -6.48
N THR A 77 9.81 -16.83 -6.43
CA THR A 77 10.46 -17.99 -5.78
C THR A 77 11.56 -17.51 -4.83
N GLY A 78 12.05 -18.38 -3.96
CA GLY A 78 13.14 -18.06 -3.04
C GLY A 78 12.69 -18.10 -1.58
N THR A 79 13.35 -17.32 -0.73
CA THR A 79 13.12 -17.32 0.72
C THR A 79 12.85 -15.92 1.26
N ALA A 80 11.94 -15.84 2.23
CA ALA A 80 11.69 -14.67 3.06
C ALA A 80 11.94 -15.01 4.54
N ASP A 81 12.38 -14.02 5.31
CA ASP A 81 12.64 -14.12 6.75
C ASP A 81 11.35 -14.07 7.59
N SER A 82 10.28 -13.47 7.06
CA SER A 82 9.00 -13.35 7.72
C SER A 82 7.82 -13.51 6.74
N LEU A 83 6.64 -13.84 7.28
CA LEU A 83 5.38 -13.82 6.53
C LEU A 83 5.06 -12.43 5.98
N TRP A 84 5.51 -11.38 6.67
CA TRP A 84 5.34 -10.02 6.23
C TRP A 84 6.18 -9.69 5.00
N THR A 85 7.45 -10.06 5.00
CA THR A 85 8.34 -9.94 3.84
C THR A 85 7.76 -10.69 2.64
N GLN A 86 7.27 -11.91 2.83
CA GLN A 86 6.57 -12.68 1.79
C GLN A 86 5.34 -11.92 1.25
N GLN A 87 4.50 -11.38 2.14
CA GLN A 87 3.30 -10.64 1.74
C GLN A 87 3.67 -9.39 0.93
N ARG A 88 4.60 -8.56 1.41
CA ARG A 88 5.06 -7.37 0.67
C ARG A 88 5.64 -7.73 -0.69
N ALA A 89 6.46 -8.79 -0.76
CA ALA A 89 7.02 -9.26 -2.02
C ALA A 89 5.93 -9.66 -3.02
N THR A 90 4.79 -10.17 -2.53
CA THR A 90 3.63 -10.56 -3.34
C THR A 90 2.77 -9.37 -3.76
N GLU A 91 2.67 -8.32 -2.93
CA GLU A 91 1.89 -7.11 -3.20
C GLU A 91 2.60 -6.16 -4.18
N LEU A 92 3.92 -5.97 -4.05
CA LEU A 92 4.69 -5.03 -4.87
C LEU A 92 4.49 -5.23 -6.39
N PRO A 93 4.57 -6.44 -6.95
CA PRO A 93 4.33 -6.66 -8.38
C PRO A 93 2.92 -6.24 -8.83
N GLN A 94 1.91 -6.32 -7.96
CA GLN A 94 0.53 -5.97 -8.31
C GLN A 94 0.37 -4.47 -8.63
N THR A 95 1.32 -3.66 -8.15
CA THR A 95 1.43 -2.21 -8.38
C THR A 95 2.31 -1.86 -9.58
N ILE A 96 2.66 -2.84 -10.43
CA ILE A 96 3.40 -2.64 -11.68
C ILE A 96 2.46 -2.83 -12.87
N ARG A 97 2.43 -1.84 -13.76
CA ARG A 97 1.69 -1.86 -15.02
C ARG A 97 2.11 -3.08 -15.86
N GLY A 98 1.13 -3.78 -16.42
CA GLY A 98 1.35 -5.02 -17.18
C GLY A 98 1.26 -6.30 -16.34
N VAL A 99 1.38 -6.22 -15.00
CA VAL A 99 1.15 -7.39 -14.14
C VAL A 99 -0.33 -7.73 -14.08
N ARG A 100 -0.66 -8.96 -14.46
CA ARG A 100 -2.02 -9.54 -14.46
C ARG A 100 -2.26 -10.48 -13.29
N GLY A 101 -1.22 -10.93 -12.61
CA GLY A 101 -1.33 -11.80 -11.46
C GLY A 101 0.03 -12.11 -10.86
N VAL A 102 0.01 -12.59 -9.62
CA VAL A 102 1.21 -13.00 -8.89
C VAL A 102 1.00 -14.41 -8.37
N ILE A 103 1.96 -15.28 -8.64
CA ILE A 103 2.05 -16.62 -8.07
C ILE A 103 3.19 -16.59 -7.04
N ASP A 104 2.80 -16.69 -5.77
CA ASP A 104 3.74 -16.79 -4.65
C ASP A 104 4.19 -18.24 -4.46
N ARG A 105 5.50 -18.48 -4.55
CA ARG A 105 6.18 -19.73 -4.20
C ARG A 105 7.37 -19.46 -3.27
N ILE A 106 7.31 -18.37 -2.52
CA ILE A 106 8.32 -18.01 -1.52
C ILE A 106 8.16 -18.94 -0.31
N SER A 107 9.30 -19.38 0.24
CA SER A 107 9.34 -20.14 1.50
C SER A 107 9.73 -19.23 2.65
N VAL A 108 9.05 -19.32 3.80
CA VAL A 108 9.36 -18.50 4.99
C VAL A 108 10.17 -19.30 6.01
N GLY A 109 11.30 -18.76 6.47
CA GLY A 109 12.20 -19.41 7.45
C GLY A 109 13.29 -18.47 8.01
N PRO A 110 14.18 -18.92 8.93
CA PRO A 110 14.41 -20.30 9.35
C PRO A 110 13.49 -20.82 10.47
N ILE A 111 13.39 -22.15 10.55
CA ILE A 111 12.53 -22.89 11.49
C ILE A 111 13.18 -22.98 12.88
N GLY A 112 12.43 -22.70 13.95
CA GLY A 112 12.78 -23.11 15.33
C GLY A 112 13.71 -22.18 16.10
N THR A 113 13.91 -20.95 15.65
CA THR A 113 14.68 -19.92 16.38
C THR A 113 13.96 -19.40 17.62
N VAL A 114 12.63 -19.32 17.58
CA VAL A 114 11.77 -18.88 18.68
C VAL A 114 10.91 -20.06 19.17
N LYS A 115 10.80 -20.23 20.49
CA LYS A 115 9.94 -21.27 21.08
C LYS A 115 8.46 -20.96 20.81
N ASP A 116 7.68 -21.97 20.43
CA ASP A 116 6.24 -21.83 20.18
C ASP A 116 5.49 -21.22 21.38
N SER A 117 5.91 -21.50 22.61
CA SER A 117 5.34 -20.91 23.82
C SER A 117 5.52 -19.38 23.88
N THR A 118 6.65 -18.89 23.35
CA THR A 118 6.95 -17.45 23.25
C THR A 118 6.10 -16.81 22.16
N LEU A 119 6.07 -17.41 20.95
CA LEU A 119 5.22 -16.95 19.85
C LEU A 119 3.74 -16.87 20.25
N LYS A 120 3.24 -17.89 20.95
CA LYS A 120 1.88 -17.93 21.51
C LYS A 120 1.65 -16.76 22.48
N LYS A 121 2.58 -16.49 23.38
CA LYS A 121 2.49 -15.38 24.34
C LYS A 121 2.50 -14.02 23.63
N ASP A 122 3.37 -13.85 22.64
CA ASP A 122 3.53 -12.60 21.91
C ASP A 122 2.29 -12.29 21.07
N LEU A 123 1.73 -13.30 20.40
CA LEU A 123 0.48 -13.18 19.67
C LEU A 123 -0.71 -12.85 20.57
N LEU A 124 -0.85 -13.53 21.71
CA LEU A 124 -1.89 -13.22 22.70
C LEU A 124 -1.79 -11.77 23.18
N SER A 125 -0.57 -11.30 23.43
CA SER A 125 -0.33 -9.92 23.85
C SER A 125 -0.62 -8.92 22.72
N LEU A 126 -0.39 -9.24 21.44
CA LEU A 126 -0.82 -8.39 20.33
C LEU A 126 -2.35 -8.28 20.25
N PHE A 127 -3.07 -9.40 20.31
CA PHE A 127 -4.54 -9.39 20.23
C PHE A 127 -5.17 -8.58 21.37
N LEU A 128 -4.57 -8.59 22.57
CA LEU A 128 -5.03 -7.76 23.69
C LEU A 128 -4.84 -6.25 23.48
N GLU A 129 -3.90 -5.86 22.62
CA GLU A 129 -3.60 -4.45 22.31
C GLU A 129 -4.35 -3.97 21.07
N ASP A 130 -5.05 -4.83 20.34
CA ASP A 130 -5.82 -4.42 19.17
C ASP A 130 -7.28 -4.08 19.53
N SER A 131 -7.84 -3.05 18.89
CA SER A 131 -9.20 -2.57 19.16
C SER A 131 -10.29 -3.33 18.41
N VAL A 132 -9.91 -4.15 17.43
CA VAL A 132 -10.80 -4.86 16.52
C VAL A 132 -10.90 -6.33 16.90
N VAL A 133 -9.78 -6.94 17.29
CA VAL A 133 -9.72 -8.37 17.60
C VAL A 133 -10.24 -8.63 19.01
N GLU A 134 -11.36 -9.34 19.11
CA GLU A 134 -11.88 -9.84 20.37
C GLU A 134 -11.13 -11.12 20.74
N ARG A 135 -10.03 -10.97 21.48
CA ARG A 135 -9.11 -12.07 21.83
C ARG A 135 -9.82 -13.31 22.40
N ASP A 136 -10.91 -13.14 23.14
CA ASP A 136 -11.59 -14.24 23.82
C ASP A 136 -12.41 -15.13 22.86
N ASP A 137 -12.67 -14.66 21.64
CA ASP A 137 -13.35 -15.39 20.58
C ASP A 137 -12.39 -16.24 19.71
N ILE A 138 -11.07 -16.10 19.92
CA ILE A 138 -10.03 -16.72 19.10
C ILE A 138 -9.16 -17.68 19.93
N ASP A 139 -9.32 -18.97 19.67
CA ASP A 139 -8.41 -20.02 20.09
C ASP A 139 -7.18 -20.05 19.19
N LEU A 140 -5.99 -20.18 19.79
CA LEU A 140 -4.74 -20.24 19.04
C LEU A 140 -3.81 -21.36 19.53
N ASP A 141 -3.26 -22.06 18.54
CA ASP A 141 -2.27 -23.10 18.70
C ASP A 141 -1.03 -22.77 17.86
N VAL A 142 0.15 -23.06 18.39
CA VAL A 142 1.43 -22.77 17.71
C VAL A 142 2.29 -24.01 17.76
N VAL A 143 2.64 -24.55 16.59
CA VAL A 143 3.49 -25.74 16.46
C VAL A 143 4.53 -25.52 15.38
N GLY A 144 5.80 -25.49 15.78
CA GLY A 144 6.95 -25.26 14.91
C GLY A 144 6.85 -23.96 14.11
N GLY A 145 6.38 -22.87 14.74
CA GLY A 145 6.17 -21.57 14.08
C GLY A 145 4.94 -21.47 13.16
N ILE A 146 4.08 -22.51 13.13
CA ILE A 146 2.77 -22.45 12.45
C ILE A 146 1.71 -22.07 13.47
N VAL A 147 1.04 -20.96 13.25
CA VAL A 147 -0.13 -20.56 14.02
C VAL A 147 -1.37 -21.15 13.37
N THR A 148 -2.24 -21.76 14.16
CA THR A 148 -3.62 -22.06 13.73
C THR A 148 -4.58 -21.20 14.55
N LEU A 149 -5.34 -20.34 13.86
CA LEU A 149 -6.38 -19.50 14.46
C LEU A 149 -7.74 -20.20 14.30
N LYS A 150 -8.44 -20.47 15.40
CA LYS A 150 -9.75 -21.13 15.44
C LYS A 150 -10.72 -20.32 16.28
N GLY A 151 -12.02 -20.50 16.04
CA GLY A 151 -13.07 -19.81 16.79
C GLY A 151 -14.06 -19.10 15.87
N THR A 152 -14.82 -18.18 16.46
CA THR A 152 -15.88 -17.45 15.76
C THR A 152 -15.66 -15.96 15.95
N VAL A 153 -15.24 -15.26 14.90
CA VAL A 153 -15.09 -13.80 14.91
C VAL A 153 -16.36 -13.12 14.43
N GLN A 154 -16.56 -11.87 14.81
CA GLN A 154 -17.80 -11.15 14.50
C GLN A 154 -17.86 -10.68 13.04
N SER A 155 -16.71 -10.51 12.38
CA SER A 155 -16.64 -9.98 11.01
C SER A 155 -15.45 -10.50 10.21
N ARG A 156 -15.51 -10.38 8.87
CA ARG A 156 -14.36 -10.65 7.99
C ARG A 156 -13.20 -9.69 8.25
N GLN A 157 -13.48 -8.44 8.63
CA GLN A 157 -12.46 -7.43 8.95
C GLN A 157 -11.69 -7.82 10.21
N GLU A 158 -12.38 -8.30 11.24
CA GLU A 158 -11.75 -8.85 12.44
C GLU A 158 -10.91 -10.08 12.11
N LYS A 159 -11.46 -11.01 11.30
CA LYS A 159 -10.75 -12.18 10.79
C LYS A 159 -9.42 -11.81 10.12
N HIS A 160 -9.48 -10.87 9.18
CA HIS A 160 -8.31 -10.39 8.45
C HIS A 160 -7.30 -9.69 9.38
N THR A 161 -7.80 -8.88 10.33
CA THR A 161 -6.95 -8.21 11.34
C THR A 161 -6.20 -9.23 12.19
N ALA A 162 -6.87 -10.28 12.69
CA ALA A 162 -6.23 -11.34 13.47
C ALA A 162 -5.14 -12.08 12.68
N ILE A 163 -5.40 -12.40 11.41
CA ILE A 163 -4.43 -13.03 10.51
C ILE A 163 -3.21 -12.11 10.29
N ASN A 164 -3.43 -10.83 9.99
CA ASN A 164 -2.34 -9.89 9.73
C ASN A 164 -1.50 -9.61 10.97
N LEU A 165 -2.11 -9.48 12.15
CA LEU A 165 -1.38 -9.37 13.42
C LEU A 165 -0.51 -10.60 13.67
N ALA A 166 -0.99 -11.81 13.33
CA ALA A 166 -0.17 -13.02 13.44
C ALA A 166 1.03 -13.00 12.48
N LYS A 167 0.87 -12.47 11.27
CA LYS A 167 1.97 -12.31 10.30
C LYS A 167 3.04 -11.31 10.74
N MET A 168 2.69 -10.36 11.61
CA MET A 168 3.64 -9.36 12.14
C MET A 168 4.58 -9.95 13.19
N VAL A 169 4.28 -11.10 13.79
CA VAL A 169 5.13 -11.66 14.84
C VAL A 169 6.35 -12.34 14.24
N GLU A 170 7.54 -11.89 14.65
CA GLU A 170 8.81 -12.51 14.27
C GLU A 170 8.83 -14.01 14.63
N GLY A 171 9.26 -14.85 13.67
CA GLY A 171 9.33 -16.31 13.83
C GLY A 171 8.04 -17.06 13.50
N ILE A 172 6.92 -16.38 13.22
CA ILE A 172 5.74 -17.02 12.64
C ILE A 172 5.95 -17.18 11.13
N ARG A 173 5.86 -18.43 10.66
CA ARG A 173 6.14 -18.78 9.25
C ARG A 173 4.92 -19.19 8.45
N GLU A 174 3.81 -19.51 9.11
CA GLU A 174 2.55 -19.86 8.46
C GLU A 174 1.39 -19.52 9.41
N VAL A 175 0.33 -18.92 8.87
CA VAL A 175 -0.93 -18.70 9.59
C VAL A 175 -2.01 -19.55 8.91
N ARG A 176 -2.49 -20.57 9.62
CA ARG A 176 -3.62 -21.39 9.22
C ARG A 176 -4.90 -20.77 9.75
N ASP A 177 -5.69 -20.27 8.83
CA ASP A 177 -7.01 -19.73 9.10
C ASP A 177 -8.06 -20.85 9.18
N ALA A 178 -8.56 -21.08 10.40
CA ALA A 178 -9.74 -21.90 10.67
C ALA A 178 -10.80 -21.09 11.43
N LEU A 179 -10.77 -19.77 11.30
CA LEU A 179 -11.76 -18.87 11.89
C LEU A 179 -13.06 -18.91 11.09
N THR A 180 -14.18 -18.98 11.80
CA THR A 180 -15.52 -18.80 11.22
C THR A 180 -16.02 -17.39 11.52
N VAL A 181 -16.82 -16.81 10.63
CA VAL A 181 -17.47 -15.51 10.89
C VAL A 181 -18.85 -15.80 11.45
N ALA A 182 -19.18 -15.19 12.60
CA ALA A 182 -20.48 -15.29 13.26
C ALA A 182 -21.61 -15.02 12.25
N GLY A 183 -22.71 -15.77 12.42
CA GLY A 183 -23.78 -15.96 11.43
C GLY A 183 -23.96 -14.78 10.48
N VAL A 184 -23.68 -15.02 9.20
CA VAL A 184 -23.96 -14.09 8.11
C VAL A 184 -25.47 -13.82 8.14
N GLN A 185 -25.87 -12.63 8.61
CA GLN A 185 -27.28 -12.26 8.63
C GLN A 185 -27.85 -12.35 7.21
N ASP A 186 -29.04 -12.94 7.08
CA ASP A 186 -29.76 -12.98 5.80
C ASP A 186 -30.21 -11.55 5.45
N ARG A 187 -29.35 -10.86 4.71
CA ARG A 187 -29.63 -9.56 4.10
C ARG A 187 -30.12 -9.79 2.66
N PRO A 188 -31.15 -9.07 2.20
CA PRO A 188 -31.62 -9.20 0.82
C PRO A 188 -30.49 -8.92 -0.18
N ASP A 189 -30.34 -9.76 -1.20
CA ASP A 189 -29.29 -9.63 -2.23
C ASP A 189 -29.28 -8.26 -2.91
N VAL A 190 -30.45 -7.64 -3.07
CA VAL A 190 -30.57 -6.28 -3.62
C VAL A 190 -29.82 -5.25 -2.78
N VAL A 191 -29.89 -5.36 -1.46
CA VAL A 191 -29.19 -4.45 -0.53
C VAL A 191 -27.68 -4.70 -0.59
N LEU A 192 -27.26 -5.97 -0.64
CA LEU A 192 -25.85 -6.33 -0.79
C LEU A 192 -25.29 -5.80 -2.11
N LYS A 193 -26.02 -5.97 -3.21
CA LYS A 193 -25.63 -5.47 -4.53
C LYS A 193 -25.49 -3.95 -4.53
N GLU A 194 -26.45 -3.22 -3.97
CA GLU A 194 -26.42 -1.76 -3.88
C GLU A 194 -25.22 -1.28 -3.06
N GLU A 195 -24.98 -1.89 -1.89
CA GLU A 195 -23.86 -1.54 -1.02
C GLU A 195 -22.51 -1.79 -1.70
N ILE A 196 -22.31 -2.96 -2.31
CA ILE A 196 -21.09 -3.30 -3.04
C ILE A 196 -20.88 -2.33 -4.20
N THR A 197 -21.92 -2.08 -5.00
CA THR A 197 -21.85 -1.16 -6.15
C THR A 197 -21.46 0.25 -5.69
N HIS A 198 -22.03 0.72 -4.58
CA HIS A 198 -21.70 2.01 -4.01
C HIS A 198 -20.23 2.06 -3.54
N ARG A 199 -19.75 1.04 -2.82
CA ARG A 199 -18.36 0.96 -2.36
C ARG A 199 -17.37 0.99 -3.53
N LEU A 200 -17.63 0.22 -4.58
CA LEU A 200 -16.80 0.23 -5.80
C LEU A 200 -16.84 1.59 -6.51
N ALA A 201 -18.00 2.25 -6.54
CA ALA A 201 -18.13 3.55 -7.18
C ALA A 201 -17.35 4.65 -6.45
N PHE A 202 -17.29 4.63 -5.13
CA PHE A 202 -16.69 5.71 -4.35
C PHE A 202 -15.26 5.45 -3.88
N ASP A 203 -14.66 4.31 -4.21
CA ASP A 203 -13.27 4.02 -3.87
C ASP A 203 -12.29 4.56 -4.92
N VAL A 204 -11.33 5.37 -4.50
CA VAL A 204 -10.35 6.03 -5.38
C VAL A 204 -9.38 5.05 -6.07
N TRP A 205 -9.25 3.83 -5.57
CA TRP A 205 -8.41 2.79 -6.15
C TRP A 205 -9.13 2.00 -7.24
N VAL A 206 -10.44 2.20 -7.38
CA VAL A 206 -11.26 1.65 -8.47
C VAL A 206 -11.45 2.75 -9.51
N SER A 207 -10.65 2.68 -10.58
CA SER A 207 -10.64 3.66 -11.66
C SER A 207 -11.88 3.52 -12.55
N SER A 208 -12.18 2.26 -12.86
CA SER A 208 -13.15 1.73 -13.82
C SER A 208 -14.53 1.26 -13.35
N PRO A 209 -15.21 1.76 -12.30
CA PRO A 209 -16.29 0.99 -11.67
C PRO A 209 -17.50 0.73 -12.57
N SER A 210 -17.73 1.54 -13.61
CA SER A 210 -18.77 1.30 -14.62
C SER A 210 -18.48 0.11 -15.55
N LEU A 211 -17.24 -0.37 -15.59
CA LEU A 211 -16.83 -1.56 -16.35
C LEU A 211 -16.96 -2.85 -15.52
N LEU A 212 -17.43 -2.74 -14.28
CA LEU A 212 -17.67 -3.87 -13.38
C LEU A 212 -19.16 -4.17 -13.31
N ASP A 213 -19.50 -5.45 -13.34
CA ASP A 213 -20.84 -5.94 -13.04
C ASP A 213 -20.84 -6.72 -11.72
N VAL A 214 -21.82 -6.42 -10.87
CA VAL A 214 -22.01 -7.03 -9.55
C VAL A 214 -23.30 -7.85 -9.59
N GLN A 215 -23.16 -9.16 -9.41
CA GLN A 215 -24.29 -10.07 -9.27
C GLN A 215 -24.27 -10.66 -7.87
N VAL A 216 -25.44 -10.72 -7.23
CA VAL A 216 -25.58 -11.32 -5.90
C VAL A 216 -26.74 -12.30 -5.95
N LYS A 217 -26.50 -13.52 -5.45
CA LYS A 217 -27.51 -14.56 -5.31
C LYS A 217 -27.30 -15.32 -4.01
N ASP A 218 -28.29 -15.32 -3.13
CA ASP A 218 -28.27 -15.98 -1.82
C ASP A 218 -27.01 -15.60 -1.00
N GLY A 219 -26.59 -14.33 -1.07
CA GLY A 219 -25.36 -13.82 -0.45
C GLY A 219 -24.05 -14.20 -1.15
N HIS A 220 -24.09 -14.90 -2.29
CA HIS A 220 -22.91 -15.19 -3.12
C HIS A 220 -22.73 -14.10 -4.18
N VAL A 221 -21.57 -13.45 -4.16
CA VAL A 221 -21.24 -12.35 -5.07
C VAL A 221 -20.40 -12.87 -6.24
N THR A 222 -20.79 -12.51 -7.46
CA THR A 222 -19.97 -12.70 -8.66
C THR A 222 -19.63 -11.34 -9.25
N LEU A 223 -18.33 -11.08 -9.42
CA LEU A 223 -17.80 -9.87 -10.03
C LEU A 223 -17.24 -10.21 -11.41
N THR A 224 -17.68 -9.47 -12.42
CA THR A 224 -17.19 -9.59 -13.81
C THR A 224 -16.84 -8.23 -14.37
N GLY A 225 -16.07 -8.18 -15.45
CA GLY A 225 -15.73 -6.93 -16.12
C GLY A 225 -14.24 -6.71 -16.35
N GLN A 226 -13.82 -5.45 -16.35
CA GLN A 226 -12.44 -5.03 -16.60
C GLN A 226 -11.91 -4.10 -15.51
N VAL A 227 -10.65 -4.26 -15.14
CA VAL A 227 -9.87 -3.35 -14.27
C VAL A 227 -8.51 -3.06 -14.88
N GLY A 228 -7.85 -1.99 -14.44
CA GLY A 228 -6.58 -1.54 -15.00
C GLY A 228 -5.33 -2.21 -14.44
N SER A 229 -5.42 -2.89 -13.29
CA SER A 229 -4.26 -3.52 -12.65
C SER A 229 -4.62 -4.74 -11.80
N ALA A 230 -3.62 -5.58 -11.51
CA ALA A 230 -3.77 -6.68 -10.56
C ALA A 230 -4.13 -6.18 -9.14
N TYR A 231 -3.59 -5.04 -8.72
CA TYR A 231 -3.95 -4.42 -7.45
C TYR A 231 -5.43 -4.03 -7.42
N GLU A 232 -5.92 -3.34 -8.46
CA GLU A 232 -7.33 -2.96 -8.55
C GLU A 232 -8.26 -4.20 -8.53
N LYS A 233 -7.87 -5.30 -9.18
CA LYS A 233 -8.62 -6.57 -9.13
C LYS A 233 -8.79 -7.09 -7.70
N ILE A 234 -7.71 -7.06 -6.92
CA ILE A 234 -7.73 -7.49 -5.52
C ILE A 234 -8.56 -6.53 -4.67
N ARG A 235 -8.36 -5.22 -4.86
CA ARG A 235 -9.13 -4.18 -4.16
C ARG A 235 -10.64 -4.32 -4.40
N VAL A 236 -11.06 -4.56 -5.64
CA VAL A 236 -12.47 -4.79 -6.01
C VAL A 236 -13.04 -6.02 -5.28
N ALA A 237 -12.26 -7.11 -5.21
CA ALA A 237 -12.67 -8.32 -4.48
C ALA A 237 -12.80 -8.07 -2.97
N GLU A 238 -11.89 -7.28 -2.38
CA GLU A 238 -11.95 -6.89 -0.96
C GLU A 238 -13.15 -6.00 -0.66
N LEU A 239 -13.42 -5.02 -1.51
CA LEU A 239 -14.55 -4.09 -1.35
C LEU A 239 -15.92 -4.77 -1.44
N ALA A 240 -16.01 -5.91 -2.13
CA ALA A 240 -17.23 -6.69 -2.25
C ALA A 240 -17.60 -7.47 -0.97
N TRP A 241 -16.67 -7.62 -0.02
CA TRP A 241 -16.98 -8.20 1.27
C TRP A 241 -17.68 -7.19 2.19
N VAL A 242 -19.02 -7.25 2.16
CA VAL A 242 -19.90 -6.54 3.09
C VAL A 242 -20.60 -7.52 4.04
N GLU A 243 -21.18 -7.03 5.12
CA GLU A 243 -21.97 -7.87 6.03
C GLU A 243 -23.09 -8.56 5.23
N GLY A 244 -23.34 -9.86 5.44
CA GLY A 244 -24.32 -10.63 4.65
C GLY A 244 -23.72 -11.37 3.44
N VAL A 245 -22.50 -11.04 3.01
CA VAL A 245 -21.83 -11.77 1.92
C VAL A 245 -21.21 -13.07 2.42
N ARG A 246 -21.50 -14.18 1.73
CA ARG A 246 -21.03 -15.53 2.03
C ARG A 246 -19.76 -15.88 1.25
N ASP A 247 -19.72 -15.51 -0.03
CA ASP A 247 -18.64 -15.80 -0.96
C ASP A 247 -18.49 -14.68 -2.00
N VAL A 248 -17.26 -14.50 -2.52
CA VAL A 248 -16.96 -13.53 -3.58
C VAL A 248 -16.12 -14.20 -4.66
N VAL A 249 -16.67 -14.30 -5.87
CA VAL A 249 -15.98 -14.81 -7.06
C VAL A 249 -15.57 -13.63 -7.95
N ALA A 250 -14.27 -13.32 -7.97
CA ALA A 250 -13.70 -12.24 -8.78
C ALA A 250 -12.77 -12.74 -9.91
N SER A 251 -12.68 -14.06 -10.10
CA SER A 251 -11.80 -14.68 -11.11
C SER A 251 -12.10 -14.21 -12.54
N ASN A 252 -13.36 -13.85 -12.81
CA ASN A 252 -13.88 -13.44 -14.11
C ASN A 252 -13.61 -11.96 -14.45
N ILE A 253 -12.97 -11.20 -13.56
CA ILE A 253 -12.47 -9.86 -13.86
C ILE A 253 -11.21 -10.00 -14.71
N THR A 254 -11.20 -9.34 -15.87
CA THR A 254 -10.04 -9.25 -16.76
C THR A 254 -9.23 -7.99 -16.47
N ILE A 255 -7.91 -8.05 -16.65
CA ILE A 255 -7.04 -6.90 -16.44
C ILE A 255 -6.64 -6.35 -17.80
N ASN A 256 -6.98 -5.08 -18.03
CA ASN A 256 -6.66 -4.34 -19.24
C ASN A 256 -5.97 -3.03 -18.86
N TRP A 257 -4.64 -3.03 -18.87
CA TRP A 257 -3.86 -1.84 -18.56
C TRP A 257 -3.92 -0.78 -19.68
N GLU A 258 -4.29 -1.13 -20.91
CA GLU A 258 -4.47 -0.17 -22.01
C GLU A 258 -5.75 0.66 -21.82
N SER A 259 -6.74 0.09 -21.14
CA SER A 259 -7.97 0.83 -20.75
C SER A 259 -7.72 1.96 -19.74
N LEU A 260 -6.48 2.12 -19.24
CA LEU A 260 -6.05 3.22 -18.39
C LEU A 260 -5.89 4.55 -19.14
N ASP A 261 -6.32 4.67 -20.40
CA ASP A 261 -6.34 5.94 -21.14
C ASP A 261 -6.95 7.06 -20.26
N PRO A 262 -6.21 8.16 -20.00
CA PRO A 262 -6.69 9.31 -19.25
C PRO A 262 -8.07 9.83 -19.68
N MET A 263 -8.45 9.62 -20.95
CA MET A 263 -9.76 10.01 -21.50
C MET A 263 -10.93 9.20 -20.91
N VAL A 264 -10.71 7.95 -20.50
CA VAL A 264 -11.72 7.12 -19.82
C VAL A 264 -11.91 7.58 -18.36
N ARG A 265 -10.82 8.00 -17.68
CA ARG A 265 -10.84 8.51 -16.30
C ARG A 265 -11.57 9.86 -16.16
N ALA A 266 -11.68 10.64 -17.24
CA ALA A 266 -12.12 12.03 -17.20
C ALA A 266 -13.65 12.27 -17.10
N GLN A 267 -14.49 11.22 -17.17
CA GLN A 267 -15.94 11.36 -17.36
C GLN A 267 -16.78 11.47 -16.09
N ARG A 268 -16.18 11.50 -14.89
CA ARG A 268 -16.97 11.71 -13.67
C ARG A 268 -17.36 13.19 -13.53
N PRO A 269 -18.67 13.51 -13.40
CA PRO A 269 -19.09 14.86 -13.06
C PRO A 269 -18.48 15.26 -11.71
N PRO A 270 -18.18 16.56 -11.49
CA PRO A 270 -17.66 17.02 -10.21
C PRO A 270 -18.67 16.69 -9.11
N LEU A 271 -18.23 15.95 -8.09
CA LEU A 271 -19.03 15.66 -6.91
C LEU A 271 -19.19 16.94 -6.08
N THR A 272 -20.39 17.16 -5.55
CA THR A 272 -20.61 18.24 -4.58
C THR A 272 -20.04 17.85 -3.22
N ASP A 273 -19.77 18.83 -2.35
CA ASP A 273 -19.37 18.56 -0.97
C ASP A 273 -20.41 17.71 -0.22
N GLN A 274 -21.69 17.86 -0.57
CA GLN A 274 -22.77 17.04 -0.01
C GLN A 274 -22.65 15.57 -0.46
N ASP A 275 -22.40 15.32 -1.74
CA ASP A 275 -22.20 13.95 -2.25
C ASP A 275 -20.98 13.30 -1.59
N ILE A 276 -19.89 14.04 -1.45
CA ILE A 276 -18.67 13.56 -0.76
C ILE A 276 -18.98 13.26 0.70
N ALA A 277 -19.67 14.15 1.41
CA ALA A 277 -20.03 13.94 2.81
C ALA A 277 -20.90 12.68 2.99
N GLN A 278 -21.88 12.48 2.13
CA GLN A 278 -22.75 11.28 2.15
C GLN A 278 -21.95 10.01 1.86
N ALA A 279 -21.08 10.02 0.86
CA ALA A 279 -20.23 8.88 0.53
C ALA A 279 -19.33 8.48 1.71
N ILE A 280 -18.67 9.45 2.36
CA ILE A 280 -17.83 9.18 3.53
C ILE A 280 -18.68 8.63 4.68
N GLN A 281 -19.81 9.26 4.99
CA GLN A 281 -20.71 8.77 6.06
C GLN A 281 -21.10 7.30 5.85
N GLN A 282 -21.41 6.92 4.62
CA GLN A 282 -21.74 5.53 4.28
C GLN A 282 -20.53 4.60 4.42
N VAL A 283 -19.36 4.96 3.90
CA VAL A 283 -18.15 4.13 4.03
C VAL A 283 -17.77 3.92 5.50
N LEU A 284 -17.87 4.97 6.33
CA LEU A 284 -17.63 4.85 7.78
C LEU A 284 -18.68 4.00 8.49
N ALA A 285 -19.94 4.02 8.03
CA ALA A 285 -21.00 3.16 8.56
C ALA A 285 -20.81 1.68 8.19
N TYR A 286 -20.17 1.38 7.05
CA TYR A 286 -19.88 0.02 6.63
C TYR A 286 -18.63 -0.58 7.28
N ASP A 287 -17.71 0.24 7.79
CA ASP A 287 -16.54 -0.24 8.53
C ASP A 287 -16.88 -0.47 10.00
N ARG A 288 -17.07 -1.73 10.40
CA ARG A 288 -17.42 -2.12 11.78
C ARG A 288 -16.41 -1.65 12.83
N ARG A 289 -15.17 -1.34 12.44
CA ARG A 289 -14.14 -0.80 13.33
C ARG A 289 -14.39 0.67 13.67
N VAL A 290 -15.16 1.38 12.84
CA VAL A 290 -15.40 2.83 12.95
C VAL A 290 -16.86 3.13 13.26
N ALA A 291 -17.80 2.40 12.66
CA ALA A 291 -19.24 2.63 12.75
C ALA A 291 -19.79 2.84 14.18
N PRO A 292 -19.37 2.06 15.21
CA PRO A 292 -19.89 2.22 16.58
C PRO A 292 -19.61 3.59 17.22
N PHE A 293 -18.67 4.38 16.67
CA PHE A 293 -18.20 5.62 17.29
C PHE A 293 -18.86 6.89 16.76
N GLY A 294 -19.76 6.79 15.78
CA GLY A 294 -20.56 7.92 15.31
C GLY A 294 -19.71 9.12 14.87
N ILE A 295 -18.71 8.87 14.03
CA ILE A 295 -17.80 9.92 13.54
C ILE A 295 -18.57 10.94 12.71
N HIS A 296 -18.46 12.21 13.10
CA HIS A 296 -19.09 13.33 12.40
C HIS A 296 -18.21 13.75 11.22
N VAL A 297 -18.86 13.94 10.07
CA VAL A 297 -18.21 14.32 8.80
C VAL A 297 -18.74 15.67 8.36
N ALA A 298 -17.84 16.60 8.08
CA ALA A 298 -18.14 17.85 7.38
C ALA A 298 -17.22 17.96 6.16
N VAL A 299 -17.71 18.53 5.06
CA VAL A 299 -16.93 18.71 3.84
C VAL A 299 -17.07 20.15 3.34
N LYS A 300 -15.94 20.74 2.95
CA LYS A 300 -15.90 22.08 2.34
C LYS A 300 -14.82 22.12 1.26
N ASN A 301 -15.22 22.38 0.02
CA ASN A 301 -14.35 22.39 -1.16
C ASN A 301 -13.50 21.11 -1.30
N GLY A 302 -14.07 19.95 -0.98
CA GLY A 302 -13.36 18.66 -0.94
C GLY A 302 -12.40 18.45 0.24
N THR A 303 -12.27 19.43 1.16
CA THR A 303 -11.59 19.24 2.45
C THR A 303 -12.58 18.65 3.45
N VAL A 304 -12.25 17.47 3.96
CA VAL A 304 -13.06 16.72 4.92
C VAL A 304 -12.58 17.06 6.32
N THR A 305 -13.50 17.33 7.24
CA THR A 305 -13.21 17.39 8.67
C THR A 305 -13.91 16.24 9.38
N LEU A 306 -13.13 15.40 10.06
CA LEU A 306 -13.63 14.30 10.88
C LEU A 306 -13.60 14.68 12.36
N LYS A 307 -14.69 14.49 13.09
CA LYS A 307 -14.78 14.75 14.53
C LYS A 307 -15.45 13.60 15.27
N GLY A 308 -15.01 13.33 16.48
CA GLY A 308 -15.59 12.28 17.31
C GLY A 308 -14.65 11.88 18.43
N ASN A 309 -15.09 10.88 19.20
CA ASN A 309 -14.31 10.30 20.29
C ASN A 309 -14.15 8.81 20.06
N VAL A 310 -12.93 8.32 20.12
CA VAL A 310 -12.60 6.89 19.89
C VAL A 310 -11.75 6.36 21.05
N PRO A 311 -11.82 5.06 21.38
CA PRO A 311 -11.03 4.49 22.46
C PRO A 311 -9.54 4.29 22.11
N PHE A 312 -9.20 4.20 20.82
CA PHE A 312 -7.85 3.95 20.31
C PHE A 312 -7.51 4.88 19.14
N LEU A 313 -6.24 5.28 19.04
CA LEU A 313 -5.76 6.13 17.94
C LEU A 313 -5.90 5.44 16.58
N SER A 314 -5.72 4.12 16.52
CA SER A 314 -5.91 3.31 15.31
C SER A 314 -7.26 3.54 14.64
N ILE A 315 -8.36 3.56 15.40
CA ILE A 315 -9.72 3.78 14.86
C ILE A 315 -9.84 5.16 14.17
N GLY A 316 -9.23 6.20 14.76
CA GLY A 316 -9.19 7.52 14.16
C GLY A 316 -8.42 7.53 12.82
N ARG A 317 -7.34 6.75 12.72
CA ARG A 317 -6.57 6.57 11.46
C ARG A 317 -7.35 5.76 10.43
N GLU A 318 -8.09 4.73 10.83
CA GLU A 318 -8.97 3.97 9.92
C GLU A 318 -10.08 4.86 9.35
N ALA A 319 -10.69 5.73 10.17
CA ALA A 319 -11.68 6.70 9.70
C ALA A 319 -11.09 7.69 8.68
N GLU A 320 -9.88 8.18 8.95
CA GLU A 320 -9.14 9.04 8.02
C GLU A 320 -8.76 8.34 6.72
N GLN A 321 -8.31 7.08 6.78
CA GLN A 321 -8.00 6.29 5.59
C GLN A 321 -9.25 6.03 4.75
N ASN A 322 -10.38 5.69 5.38
CA ASN A 322 -11.67 5.54 4.70
C ASN A 322 -12.10 6.83 3.99
N ALA A 323 -11.92 7.99 4.63
CA ALA A 323 -12.17 9.28 4.00
C ALA A 323 -11.21 9.56 2.83
N ASN A 324 -9.90 9.36 3.00
CA ASN A 324 -8.90 9.54 1.93
C ASN A 324 -9.14 8.61 0.73
N ASN A 325 -9.71 7.43 0.97
CA ASN A 325 -10.08 6.49 -0.08
C ASN A 325 -11.38 6.85 -0.80
N THR A 326 -12.09 7.90 -0.38
CA THR A 326 -13.37 8.31 -0.99
C THR A 326 -13.14 9.29 -2.14
N VAL A 327 -13.76 9.04 -3.30
CA VAL A 327 -13.69 9.91 -4.47
C VAL A 327 -14.17 11.33 -4.14
N GLY A 328 -13.45 12.34 -4.64
CA GLY A 328 -13.75 13.76 -4.43
C GLY A 328 -13.03 14.39 -3.23
N VAL A 329 -12.47 13.58 -2.32
CA VAL A 329 -11.67 14.06 -1.19
C VAL A 329 -10.33 14.62 -1.67
N ARG A 330 -10.01 15.84 -1.24
CA ARG A 330 -8.75 16.55 -1.53
C ARG A 330 -7.80 16.57 -0.35
N SER A 331 -8.33 16.67 0.86
CA SER A 331 -7.59 16.62 2.12
C SER A 331 -8.50 16.18 3.26
N VAL A 332 -7.93 15.63 4.31
CA VAL A 332 -8.66 15.23 5.52
C VAL A 332 -8.01 15.92 6.72
N ASP A 333 -8.81 16.72 7.43
CA ASP A 333 -8.51 17.27 8.74
C ASP A 333 -9.11 16.34 9.79
N ASN A 334 -8.29 15.42 10.30
CA ASN A 334 -8.70 14.47 11.32
C ASN A 334 -8.63 15.10 12.72
N LEU A 335 -9.79 15.49 13.26
CA LEU A 335 -9.95 16.08 14.59
C LEU A 335 -10.61 15.09 15.58
N ILE A 336 -10.54 13.79 15.29
CA ILE A 336 -10.99 12.74 16.20
C ILE A 336 -10.09 12.71 17.42
N THR A 337 -10.67 12.65 18.62
CA THR A 337 -9.90 12.60 19.87
C THR A 337 -9.96 11.22 20.52
N VAL A 338 -8.87 10.80 21.15
CA VAL A 338 -8.81 9.53 21.86
C VAL A 338 -9.31 9.70 23.29
N GLN A 339 -10.43 9.03 23.61
CA GLN A 339 -11.03 8.97 24.93
C GLN A 339 -11.09 7.50 25.40
N SER A 340 -9.96 7.02 25.93
CA SER A 340 -9.90 5.68 26.54
C SER A 340 -10.63 5.66 27.88
N LYS A 341 -11.46 4.64 28.10
CA LYS A 341 -12.08 4.34 29.40
C LYS A 341 -11.05 3.84 30.43
N VAL A 342 -9.89 3.39 29.98
CA VAL A 342 -8.81 2.86 30.81
C VAL A 342 -7.68 3.88 30.88
N THR A 343 -7.38 4.38 32.07
CA THR A 343 -6.18 5.19 32.32
C THR A 343 -4.97 4.27 32.38
N SER A 344 -4.02 4.44 31.45
CA SER A 344 -2.71 3.77 31.48
C SER A 344 -1.65 4.78 31.91
N LYS A 345 -0.68 4.36 32.73
CA LYS A 345 0.48 5.19 33.04
C LYS A 345 1.38 5.25 31.81
N ASP A 346 2.05 6.40 31.61
CA ASP A 346 2.96 6.58 30.46
C ASP A 346 4.06 5.51 30.41
N ALA A 347 4.60 5.11 31.56
CA ALA A 347 5.59 4.04 31.65
C ALA A 347 5.07 2.69 31.14
N ASP A 348 3.78 2.39 31.37
CA ASP A 348 3.17 1.14 30.88
C ASP A 348 2.98 1.20 29.37
N ILE A 349 2.54 2.35 28.84
CA ILE A 349 2.40 2.57 27.39
C ILE A 349 3.77 2.45 26.70
N GLN A 350 4.81 3.08 27.27
CA GLN A 350 6.17 2.99 26.75
C GLN A 350 6.70 1.54 26.74
N ASN A 351 6.42 0.77 27.79
CA ASN A 351 6.80 -0.63 27.84
C ASN A 351 6.05 -1.49 26.80
N ARG A 352 4.77 -1.23 26.57
CA ARG A 352 3.99 -1.89 25.51
C ARG A 352 4.54 -1.56 24.13
N LEU A 353 4.87 -0.30 23.85
CA LEU A 353 5.48 0.13 22.58
C LEU A 353 6.80 -0.58 22.33
N ARG A 354 7.70 -0.59 23.32
CA ARG A 354 8.98 -1.32 23.21
C ARG A 354 8.77 -2.81 22.94
N THR A 355 7.82 -3.43 23.64
CA THR A 355 7.48 -4.85 23.45
C THR A 355 6.90 -5.11 22.07
N ALA A 356 6.08 -4.20 21.56
CA ALA A 356 5.48 -4.31 20.23
C ALA A 356 6.55 -4.22 19.13
N PHE A 357 7.49 -3.28 19.23
CA PHE A 357 8.59 -3.17 18.27
C PHE A 357 9.52 -4.39 18.30
N SER A 358 9.87 -4.89 19.49
CA SER A 358 10.82 -6.00 19.62
C SER A 358 10.32 -7.36 19.13
N ARG A 359 9.02 -7.50 18.83
CA ARG A 359 8.41 -8.74 18.32
C ARG A 359 7.86 -8.59 16.90
N ASP A 360 7.88 -7.37 16.38
CA ASP A 360 7.35 -7.06 15.07
C ASP A 360 8.43 -7.36 14.04
N SER A 361 8.14 -8.24 13.09
CA SER A 361 9.08 -8.78 12.09
C SER A 361 9.60 -7.75 11.07
N VAL A 362 9.29 -6.47 11.28
CA VAL A 362 9.69 -5.34 10.45
C VAL A 362 10.48 -4.33 11.28
N LEU A 363 10.26 -4.28 12.60
CA LEU A 363 10.78 -3.23 13.49
C LEU A 363 11.82 -3.74 14.50
N GLU A 364 11.82 -5.04 14.78
CA GLU A 364 12.75 -5.77 15.64
C GLU A 364 14.24 -5.47 15.41
N ASN A 365 14.65 -5.28 14.17
CA ASN A 365 16.03 -5.05 13.75
C ASN A 365 16.44 -3.58 13.86
N PHE A 366 15.50 -2.69 14.16
CA PHE A 366 15.74 -1.26 14.23
C PHE A 366 15.81 -0.75 15.68
N ALA A 367 16.77 0.12 15.95
CA ALA A 367 16.92 0.77 17.25
C ALA A 367 15.88 1.91 17.40
N LEU A 368 14.62 1.53 17.61
CA LEU A 368 13.51 2.46 17.77
C LEU A 368 13.31 2.86 19.24
N GLY A 369 13.13 4.16 19.44
CA GLY A 369 12.78 4.76 20.72
C GLY A 369 11.33 5.24 20.73
N ALA A 370 10.71 5.20 21.92
CA ALA A 370 9.41 5.81 22.16
C ALA A 370 9.44 6.53 23.52
N SER A 371 9.05 7.80 23.53
CA SER A 371 8.83 8.57 24.75
C SER A 371 7.35 8.89 24.89
N VAL A 372 6.80 8.76 26.10
CA VAL A 372 5.35 8.95 26.34
C VAL A 372 5.13 10.02 27.40
N LYS A 373 4.23 10.96 27.11
CA LYS A 373 3.80 12.00 28.05
C LYS A 373 2.29 12.23 27.94
N ASN A 374 1.54 11.93 29.01
CA ASN A 374 0.08 11.99 29.07
C ASN A 374 -0.61 11.19 27.93
N GLY A 375 -0.02 10.07 27.53
CA GLY A 375 -0.44 9.27 26.37
C GLY A 375 -0.06 9.82 24.99
N ALA A 376 0.59 11.00 24.90
CA ALA A 376 1.19 11.48 23.66
C ALA A 376 2.54 10.78 23.45
N VAL A 377 2.72 10.16 22.29
CA VAL A 377 3.91 9.37 21.94
C VAL A 377 4.79 10.16 20.97
N LEU A 378 6.08 10.20 21.27
CA LEU A 378 7.13 10.63 20.34
C LEU A 378 7.95 9.40 19.94
N LEU A 379 7.91 9.04 18.65
CA LEU A 379 8.75 7.99 18.08
C LEU A 379 10.07 8.59 17.57
N THR A 380 11.18 7.93 17.86
CA THR A 380 12.53 8.30 17.42
C THR A 380 13.29 7.05 16.98
N GLY A 381 14.39 7.24 16.28
CA GLY A 381 15.25 6.15 15.82
C GLY A 381 15.61 6.31 14.35
N THR A 382 16.18 5.26 13.77
CA THR A 382 16.61 5.22 12.37
C THR A 382 16.09 3.95 11.72
N VAL A 383 15.54 4.08 10.52
CA VAL A 383 15.06 2.96 9.68
C VAL A 383 15.57 3.08 8.25
N ASP A 384 15.45 2.02 7.46
CA ASP A 384 15.98 2.00 6.10
C ASP A 384 15.01 2.61 5.06
N SER A 385 13.69 2.59 5.28
CA SER A 385 12.72 3.18 4.36
C SER A 385 11.52 3.86 5.02
N ILE A 386 10.79 4.64 4.23
CA ILE A 386 9.51 5.27 4.62
C ILE A 386 8.49 4.23 5.07
N TYR A 387 8.60 3.00 4.59
CA TYR A 387 7.71 1.95 5.00
C TYR A 387 7.88 1.56 6.46
N GLU A 388 9.10 1.24 6.91
CA GLU A 388 9.34 0.86 8.30
C GLU A 388 8.95 2.02 9.23
N ARG A 389 9.19 3.27 8.78
CA ARG A 389 8.74 4.48 9.47
C ARG A 389 7.21 4.53 9.63
N ASN A 390 6.45 4.28 8.57
CA ASN A 390 4.98 4.26 8.59
C ASN A 390 4.43 3.04 9.36
N HIS A 391 5.09 1.90 9.25
CA HIS A 391 4.73 0.68 9.97
C HIS A 391 4.90 0.86 11.48
N ALA A 392 5.96 1.54 11.93
CA ALA A 392 6.15 1.93 13.33
C ALA A 392 4.99 2.80 13.85
N GLU A 393 4.45 3.72 13.04
CA GLU A 393 3.24 4.47 13.42
C GLU A 393 2.01 3.57 13.54
N ASN A 394 1.82 2.66 12.59
CA ASN A 394 0.66 1.78 12.55
C ASN A 394 0.65 0.85 13.76
N VAL A 395 1.78 0.20 14.06
CA VAL A 395 1.97 -0.62 15.27
C VAL A 395 1.71 0.20 16.53
N SER A 396 2.28 1.40 16.61
CA SER A 396 2.13 2.28 17.79
C SER A 396 0.70 2.77 18.00
N SER A 397 -0.04 3.06 16.92
CA SER A 397 -1.40 3.58 16.98
C SER A 397 -2.42 2.60 17.57
N ARG A 398 -2.10 1.30 17.54
CA ARG A 398 -2.92 0.24 18.12
C ARG A 398 -2.75 0.16 19.63
N ILE A 399 -1.58 0.52 20.17
CA ILE A 399 -1.26 0.34 21.58
C ILE A 399 -2.24 1.08 22.50
N ARG A 400 -2.77 0.34 23.48
CA ARG A 400 -3.73 0.87 24.45
C ARG A 400 -3.13 2.03 25.25
N GLY A 401 -3.82 3.16 25.22
CA GLY A 401 -3.46 4.38 25.96
C GLY A 401 -2.72 5.42 25.12
N VAL A 402 -2.31 5.09 23.89
CA VAL A 402 -1.77 6.06 22.94
C VAL A 402 -2.88 7.00 22.47
N LYS A 403 -2.69 8.30 22.68
CA LYS A 403 -3.67 9.36 22.36
C LYS A 403 -3.31 10.16 21.12
N SER A 404 -2.02 10.36 20.89
CA SER A 404 -1.49 11.07 19.74
C SER A 404 -0.09 10.56 19.45
N LEU A 405 0.36 10.71 18.21
CA LEU A 405 1.65 10.21 17.77
C LEU A 405 2.38 11.27 16.95
N THR A 406 3.64 11.52 17.31
CA THR A 406 4.57 12.32 16.53
C THR A 406 5.72 11.41 16.11
N ASN A 407 5.95 11.30 14.81
CA ASN A 407 6.99 10.43 14.26
C ASN A 407 8.21 11.22 13.81
N GLN A 408 9.29 11.12 14.58
CA GLN A 408 10.61 11.69 14.30
C GLN A 408 11.66 10.59 14.02
N ILE A 409 11.23 9.43 13.53
CA ILE A 409 12.14 8.43 12.99
C ILE A 409 12.80 8.98 11.71
N SER A 410 14.12 8.87 11.64
CA SER A 410 14.96 9.29 10.51
C SER A 410 15.30 8.12 9.59
N PHE A 411 15.78 8.40 8.39
CA PHE A 411 16.29 7.36 7.48
C PHE A 411 17.78 7.11 7.69
N SER A 412 18.22 5.86 7.51
CA SER A 412 19.63 5.54 7.42
C SER A 412 20.20 6.14 6.13
N THR A 413 21.46 6.56 6.19
CA THR A 413 22.17 7.00 4.98
C THR A 413 22.47 5.77 4.13
N PRO A 414 22.05 5.73 2.85
CA PRO A 414 22.35 4.59 1.99
C PRO A 414 23.87 4.45 1.82
N GLU A 415 24.33 3.20 1.69
CA GLU A 415 25.76 2.87 1.53
C GLU A 415 26.32 3.36 0.18
N ILE A 416 25.45 3.57 -0.81
CA ILE A 416 25.74 4.10 -2.13
C ILE A 416 24.92 5.38 -2.32
N GLU A 417 25.60 6.52 -2.44
CA GLU A 417 24.97 7.78 -2.82
C GLU A 417 24.63 7.76 -4.31
N LYS A 418 23.34 7.80 -4.62
CA LYS A 418 22.87 8.05 -5.99
C LYS A 418 23.06 9.52 -6.32
N SER A 419 23.48 9.79 -7.55
CA SER A 419 23.44 11.14 -8.10
C SER A 419 22.00 11.63 -8.32
N ASP A 420 21.82 12.95 -8.39
CA ASP A 420 20.50 13.56 -8.61
C ASP A 420 19.81 13.04 -9.87
N TRP A 421 20.58 12.82 -10.94
CA TRP A 421 20.04 12.29 -12.19
C TRP A 421 19.53 10.85 -12.02
N GLU A 422 20.21 10.01 -11.24
CA GLU A 422 19.78 8.63 -10.98
C GLU A 422 18.49 8.62 -10.17
N ILE A 423 18.41 9.46 -9.14
CA ILE A 423 17.19 9.59 -8.32
C ILE A 423 16.05 10.10 -9.19
N GLN A 424 16.27 11.13 -10.01
CA GLN A 424 15.22 11.67 -10.89
C GLN A 424 14.73 10.61 -11.88
N LEU A 425 15.64 9.91 -12.55
CA LEU A 425 15.31 8.84 -13.49
C LEU A 425 14.54 7.71 -12.81
N ASP A 426 14.91 7.34 -11.59
CA ASP A 426 14.20 6.34 -10.79
C ASP A 426 12.79 6.78 -10.40
N ILE A 427 12.58 8.08 -10.13
CA ILE A 427 11.24 8.63 -9.89
C ILE A 427 10.38 8.52 -11.15
N GLU A 428 10.89 9.01 -12.29
CA GLU A 428 10.19 9.01 -13.58
C GLU A 428 9.81 7.58 -14.00
N ASN A 429 10.75 6.64 -13.85
CA ASN A 429 10.51 5.22 -14.13
C ASN A 429 9.41 4.63 -13.24
N GLN A 430 9.44 4.89 -11.92
CA GLN A 430 8.41 4.36 -11.01
C GLN A 430 7.03 4.95 -11.28
N VAL A 431 6.95 6.25 -11.60
CA VAL A 431 5.72 6.91 -12.01
C VAL A 431 5.16 6.27 -13.28
N TRP A 432 6.00 5.98 -14.27
CA TRP A 432 5.58 5.34 -15.52
C TRP A 432 5.03 3.93 -15.33
N TRP A 433 5.73 3.11 -14.52
CA TRP A 433 5.33 1.73 -14.22
C TRP A 433 4.16 1.64 -13.23
N SER A 434 3.79 2.72 -12.54
CA SER A 434 2.69 2.72 -11.59
C SER A 434 1.33 2.77 -12.31
N PRO A 435 0.41 1.80 -12.11
CA PRO A 435 -0.94 1.87 -12.69
C PRO A 435 -1.74 3.06 -12.15
N PHE A 436 -1.35 3.62 -11.01
CA PHE A 436 -2.02 4.75 -10.36
C PHE A 436 -1.52 6.10 -10.88
N LEU A 437 -0.23 6.19 -11.24
CA LEU A 437 0.41 7.46 -11.61
C LEU A 437 0.66 7.60 -13.11
N SER A 438 0.69 6.50 -13.85
CA SER A 438 0.92 6.53 -15.30
C SER A 438 -0.14 7.39 -16.01
N GLY A 439 0.33 8.29 -16.87
CA GLY A 439 -0.50 9.26 -17.58
C GLY A 439 -0.97 10.46 -16.76
N GLN A 440 -0.49 10.64 -15.52
CA GLN A 440 -0.68 11.87 -14.75
C GLN A 440 0.38 12.91 -15.12
N ASP A 441 0.06 14.19 -14.90
CA ASP A 441 0.97 15.32 -15.06
C ASP A 441 1.88 15.40 -13.82
N ILE A 442 2.93 14.60 -13.79
CA ILE A 442 3.91 14.56 -12.69
C ILE A 442 5.29 14.83 -13.26
N VAL A 443 5.90 15.91 -12.81
CA VAL A 443 7.28 16.28 -13.12
C VAL A 443 8.10 16.25 -11.83
N ALA A 444 9.23 15.53 -11.87
CA ALA A 444 10.17 15.45 -10.78
C ALA A 444 11.48 16.16 -11.15
N THR A 445 12.04 16.91 -10.21
CA THR A 445 13.39 17.48 -10.31
C THR A 445 14.15 17.13 -9.04
N VAL A 446 15.43 16.80 -9.15
CA VAL A 446 16.27 16.48 -7.99
C VAL A 446 17.50 17.38 -7.98
N GLU A 447 17.80 17.93 -6.80
CA GLU A 447 18.97 18.76 -6.54
C GLU A 447 19.48 18.44 -5.12
N ASP A 448 20.76 18.08 -4.97
CA ASP A 448 21.38 17.70 -3.70
C ASP A 448 20.59 16.60 -2.94
N GLY A 449 20.12 15.59 -3.68
CA GLY A 449 19.32 14.48 -3.17
C GLY A 449 17.88 14.84 -2.77
N LYS A 450 17.46 16.09 -2.99
CA LYS A 450 16.12 16.58 -2.66
C LYS A 450 15.21 16.59 -3.88
N ALA A 451 14.20 15.75 -3.87
CA ALA A 451 13.21 15.69 -4.93
C ALA A 451 12.12 16.76 -4.74
N THR A 452 11.76 17.44 -5.82
CA THR A 452 10.56 18.30 -5.89
C THR A 452 9.59 17.71 -6.91
N LEU A 453 8.38 17.38 -6.48
CA LEU A 453 7.30 16.87 -7.34
C LEU A 453 6.32 18.00 -7.67
N SER A 454 6.01 18.19 -8.95
CA SER A 454 5.12 19.25 -9.44
C SER A 454 4.17 18.75 -10.53
N GLY A 455 3.10 19.51 -10.79
CA GLY A 455 2.05 19.15 -11.74
C GLY A 455 0.68 18.93 -11.09
N SER A 456 -0.07 17.92 -11.54
CA SER A 456 -1.40 17.59 -11.04
C SER A 456 -1.72 16.11 -11.08
N VAL A 457 -2.47 15.66 -10.07
CA VAL A 457 -3.04 14.31 -9.97
C VAL A 457 -4.54 14.40 -9.71
N GLN A 458 -5.28 13.36 -10.05
CA GLN A 458 -6.74 13.35 -9.88
C GLN A 458 -7.17 13.22 -8.41
N HIS A 459 -6.45 12.41 -7.62
CA HIS A 459 -6.84 12.01 -6.28
C HIS A 459 -5.70 12.15 -5.27
N ILE A 460 -6.03 12.36 -3.99
CA ILE A 460 -5.05 12.52 -2.92
C ILE A 460 -4.14 11.30 -2.76
N HIS A 461 -4.66 10.08 -2.96
CA HIS A 461 -3.83 8.87 -2.87
C HIS A 461 -2.68 8.86 -3.90
N GLN A 462 -2.90 9.35 -5.13
CA GLN A 462 -1.85 9.44 -6.15
C GLN A 462 -0.74 10.41 -5.71
N ARG A 463 -1.11 11.52 -5.09
CA ARG A 463 -0.14 12.48 -4.53
C ARG A 463 0.74 11.82 -3.46
N LEU A 464 0.14 11.00 -2.59
CA LEU A 464 0.86 10.28 -1.53
C LEU A 464 1.76 9.17 -2.10
N ILE A 465 1.29 8.40 -3.09
CA ILE A 465 2.09 7.37 -3.76
C ILE A 465 3.29 7.99 -4.48
N ALA A 466 3.11 9.13 -5.16
CA ALA A 466 4.21 9.80 -5.85
C ALA A 466 5.31 10.23 -4.87
N GLU A 467 4.94 10.73 -3.70
CA GLU A 467 5.88 11.07 -2.63
C GLU A 467 6.60 9.84 -2.07
N GLN A 468 5.86 8.76 -1.78
CA GLN A 468 6.46 7.51 -1.34
C GLN A 468 7.46 6.97 -2.37
N GLN A 469 7.10 6.94 -3.66
CA GLN A 469 7.97 6.46 -4.72
C GLN A 469 9.21 7.35 -4.91
N ALA A 470 9.13 8.64 -4.58
CA ALA A 470 10.29 9.52 -4.57
C ALA A 470 11.27 9.20 -3.44
N PHE A 471 10.77 8.86 -2.24
CA PHE A 471 11.63 8.32 -1.18
C PHE A 471 12.21 6.95 -1.58
N GLU A 472 11.41 6.04 -2.15
CA GLU A 472 11.87 4.74 -2.67
C GLU A 472 12.95 4.90 -3.77
N ALA A 473 12.92 5.99 -4.55
CA ALA A 473 13.94 6.28 -5.55
C ALA A 473 15.32 6.65 -4.93
N GLY A 474 15.34 7.08 -3.67
CA GLY A 474 16.55 7.51 -2.96
C GLY A 474 16.57 8.99 -2.60
N ALA A 475 15.47 9.73 -2.76
CA ALA A 475 15.41 11.12 -2.31
C ALA A 475 15.51 11.19 -0.77
N SER A 476 16.43 12.01 -0.26
CA SER A 476 16.60 12.25 1.18
C SER A 476 15.49 13.16 1.75
N MET A 477 14.91 13.99 0.89
CA MET A 477 13.79 14.87 1.19
C MET A 477 12.90 15.00 -0.04
N VAL A 478 11.58 15.00 0.16
CA VAL A 478 10.60 15.22 -0.91
C VAL A 478 9.79 16.49 -0.61
N ILE A 479 9.79 17.43 -1.55
CA ILE A 479 8.83 18.54 -1.57
C ILE A 479 7.71 18.20 -2.55
N ASN A 480 6.57 17.78 -2.00
CA ASN A 480 5.40 17.38 -2.79
C ASN A 480 4.46 18.57 -3.07
N ARG A 481 4.61 19.21 -4.24
CA ARG A 481 3.79 20.33 -4.73
C ARG A 481 2.69 19.90 -5.72
N LEU A 482 2.37 18.61 -5.80
CA LEU A 482 1.31 18.12 -6.68
C LEU A 482 -0.06 18.70 -6.26
N ARG A 483 -0.80 19.20 -7.24
CA ARG A 483 -2.20 19.65 -7.04
C ARG A 483 -3.15 18.48 -7.19
N VAL A 484 -4.14 18.37 -6.31
CA VAL A 484 -5.18 17.33 -6.37
C VAL A 484 -6.46 17.88 -7.03
N GLY A 485 -6.94 17.19 -8.06
CA GLY A 485 -8.11 17.55 -8.86
C GLY A 485 -7.72 17.98 -10.28
N LYS A 486 -8.73 18.12 -11.17
CA LYS A 486 -8.48 18.54 -12.56
C LYS A 486 -7.71 19.87 -12.60
N PRO A 487 -6.74 20.05 -13.52
CA PRO A 487 -6.22 21.37 -13.84
C PRO A 487 -7.41 22.27 -14.16
N GLN A 488 -7.48 23.46 -13.55
CA GLN A 488 -8.38 24.48 -14.08
C GLN A 488 -7.97 24.70 -15.52
N ALA A 489 -8.87 24.43 -16.48
CA ALA A 489 -8.69 24.92 -17.83
C ALA A 489 -8.45 26.43 -17.69
N SER A 490 -7.29 26.89 -18.12
CA SER A 490 -7.00 28.32 -18.22
C SER A 490 -8.15 28.96 -18.96
N SER A 491 -8.91 29.81 -18.28
CA SER A 491 -9.86 30.70 -18.92
C SER A 491 -9.08 31.56 -19.90
N SER A 492 -9.12 31.17 -21.18
CA SER A 492 -8.62 31.92 -22.32
C SER A 492 -9.37 33.23 -22.49
#